data_AF-A0A1M6VP56-F1
#
_entry.id   AF-A0A1M6VP56-F1
#
_cell.length_a   1.000
_cell.length_b   1.000
_cell.length_c   1.000
_cell.angle_alpha   90.00
_cell.angle_beta   90.00
_cell.angle_gamma   90.00
#
_symmetry.space_group_name_H-M   'P 1'
#
loop_
_entity.id
_entity.type
_entity.pdbx_description
1 polymer ?
#
loop_
_entity_poly.entity_id
_entity_poly.type
_entity_poly.pdbx_seq_one_letter_code
_entity_poly.pdbx_strand_id
1 'polypeptide(L)'
;MKKIDYEYINRYLNEDEKKLFEKLRRTDKFHSIRVSKDAIKYAEVATKFDNINEDILGKLGLLHDIGKIERPLNSIEKSIIVILNKLTKGKLKKYTNFKIIDSYYNHPIKGVNILGDFEYDKVFLEAIEKHHNKKINENNKLLNILKLCDDKN
;
A
#
# COMPACT_ATOMS: atom_id res chain seq x y z
N MET A 1 9.90 17.44 -14.19
CA MET A 1 9.64 16.33 -13.24
C MET A 1 8.41 16.67 -12.39
N LYS A 2 7.38 15.81 -12.27
CA LYS A 2 6.23 16.09 -11.38
C LYS A 2 6.71 16.26 -9.93
N LYS A 3 6.13 17.21 -9.18
CA LYS A 3 6.46 17.42 -7.76
C LYS A 3 5.60 16.51 -6.87
N ILE A 4 6.13 16.12 -5.71
CA ILE A 4 5.35 15.41 -4.68
C ILE A 4 4.33 16.40 -4.10
N ASP A 5 3.10 15.93 -3.93
CA ASP A 5 1.97 16.70 -3.42
C ASP A 5 1.96 16.68 -1.88
N TYR A 6 2.83 17.49 -1.27
CA TYR A 6 2.99 17.55 0.18
C TYR A 6 1.77 18.12 0.89
N GLU A 7 0.99 18.97 0.23
CA GLU A 7 -0.27 19.47 0.77
C GLU A 7 -1.26 18.32 0.98
N TYR A 8 -1.40 17.44 -0.02
CA TYR A 8 -2.23 16.24 0.10
C TYR A 8 -1.71 15.30 1.20
N ILE A 9 -0.40 15.08 1.29
CA ILE A 9 0.18 14.21 2.34
C ILE A 9 -0.11 14.79 3.73
N ASN A 10 0.09 16.09 3.93
CA ASN A 10 -0.12 16.76 5.21
C ASN A 10 -1.58 16.77 5.66
N ARG A 11 -2.53 16.64 4.73
CA ARG A 11 -3.96 16.52 5.07
C ARG A 11 -4.27 15.23 5.83
N TYR A 12 -3.61 14.13 5.48
CA TYR A 12 -3.95 12.80 6.03
C TYR A 12 -2.94 12.28 7.03
N LEU A 13 -1.65 12.60 6.87
CA LEU A 13 -0.59 12.01 7.70
C LEU A 13 -0.13 12.95 8.83
N ASN A 14 -0.02 12.40 10.04
CA ASN A 14 0.64 13.06 11.17
C ASN A 14 2.18 13.10 10.99
N GLU A 15 2.90 13.75 11.90
CA GLU A 15 4.35 13.93 11.78
C GLU A 15 5.14 12.61 11.74
N ASP A 16 4.75 11.61 12.52
CA ASP A 16 5.48 10.33 12.58
C ASP A 16 5.16 9.45 11.36
N GLU A 17 3.91 9.45 10.90
CA GLU A 17 3.49 8.83 9.64
C GLU A 17 4.22 9.47 8.45
N LYS A 18 4.39 10.80 8.45
CA LYS A 18 5.15 11.52 7.42
C LYS A 18 6.63 11.13 7.42
N LYS A 19 7.26 11.00 8.59
CA LYS A 19 8.65 10.52 8.67
C LYS A 19 8.82 9.12 8.08
N LEU A 20 7.82 8.25 8.23
CA LEU A 20 7.82 6.93 7.57
C LEU A 20 7.63 7.08 6.07
N PHE A 21 6.60 7.82 5.64
CA PHE A 21 6.28 8.02 4.22
C PHE A 21 7.47 8.62 3.46
N GLU A 22 8.21 9.53 4.09
CA GLU A 22 9.35 10.19 3.48
C GLU A 22 10.50 9.24 3.11
N LYS A 23 10.60 8.07 3.77
CA LYS A 23 11.59 7.03 3.49
C LYS A 23 11.26 6.20 2.23
N LEU A 24 10.04 6.29 1.71
CA LEU A 24 9.67 5.61 0.47
C LEU A 24 10.44 6.19 -0.72
N ARG A 25 10.69 5.36 -1.74
CA ARG A 25 11.21 5.87 -3.01
C ARG A 25 10.21 6.82 -3.65
N ARG A 26 10.71 7.81 -4.37
CA ARG A 26 9.90 8.80 -5.08
C ARG A 26 8.81 8.17 -5.95
N THR A 27 9.08 7.07 -6.63
CA THR A 27 8.11 6.33 -7.45
C THR A 27 6.98 5.74 -6.61
N ASP A 28 7.30 5.19 -5.43
CA ASP A 28 6.33 4.56 -4.54
C ASP A 28 5.52 5.62 -3.76
N LYS A 29 6.10 6.80 -3.48
CA LYS A 29 5.33 7.97 -2.99
C LYS A 29 4.25 8.39 -3.99
N PHE A 30 4.62 8.53 -5.27
CA PHE A 30 3.63 8.87 -6.32
C PHE A 30 2.58 7.79 -6.49
N HIS A 31 2.95 6.51 -6.38
CA HIS A 31 2.02 5.39 -6.39
C HIS A 31 0.99 5.53 -5.27
N SER A 32 1.47 5.62 -4.04
CA SER A 32 0.64 5.71 -2.83
C SER A 32 -0.31 6.92 -2.85
N ILE A 33 0.15 8.08 -3.35
CA ILE A 33 -0.70 9.27 -3.54
C ILE A 33 -1.84 8.99 -4.54
N ARG A 34 -1.56 8.30 -5.65
CA ARG A 34 -2.61 7.95 -6.62
C ARG A 34 -3.60 6.95 -6.05
N VAL A 35 -3.11 5.89 -5.39
CA VAL A 35 -3.95 4.89 -4.72
C VAL A 35 -4.86 5.55 -3.70
N SER A 36 -4.32 6.45 -2.87
CA SER A 36 -5.09 7.22 -1.89
C SER A 36 -6.19 8.07 -2.54
N LYS A 37 -5.85 8.84 -3.57
CA LYS A 37 -6.83 9.69 -4.29
C LYS A 37 -7.91 8.84 -4.98
N ASP A 38 -7.53 7.73 -5.60
CA ASP A 38 -8.46 6.82 -6.24
C ASP A 38 -9.36 6.11 -5.22
N ALA A 39 -8.85 5.75 -4.04
CA ALA A 39 -9.62 5.09 -2.98
C ALA A 39 -10.72 6.00 -2.43
N ILE A 40 -10.39 7.26 -2.14
CA ILE A 40 -11.37 8.27 -1.71
C ILE A 40 -12.44 8.47 -2.78
N LYS A 41 -12.00 8.75 -4.02
CA LYS A 41 -12.92 8.95 -5.14
C LYS A 41 -13.82 7.75 -5.38
N TYR A 42 -13.29 6.54 -5.25
CA TYR A 42 -14.06 5.31 -5.44
C TYR A 42 -15.12 5.15 -4.34
N ALA A 43 -14.78 5.43 -3.09
CA ALA A 43 -15.73 5.40 -1.98
C ALA A 43 -16.86 6.44 -2.13
N GLU A 44 -16.54 7.65 -2.63
CA GLU A 44 -17.54 8.70 -2.88
C GLU A 44 -18.58 8.32 -3.94
N VAL A 45 -18.16 7.65 -5.02
CA VAL A 45 -19.05 7.32 -6.15
C VAL A 45 -19.76 5.98 -5.99
N ALA A 46 -19.22 5.08 -5.17
CA ALA A 46 -19.72 3.73 -5.04
C ALA A 46 -20.72 3.62 -3.88
N THR A 47 -22.00 3.51 -4.22
CA THR A 47 -23.13 3.33 -3.30
C THR A 47 -23.04 2.09 -2.38
N LYS A 48 -22.10 1.18 -2.64
CA LYS A 48 -21.86 -0.03 -1.82
C LYS A 48 -20.98 0.25 -0.59
N PHE A 49 -20.32 1.41 -0.53
CA PHE A 49 -19.32 1.73 0.47
C PHE A 49 -19.69 2.92 1.37
N ASP A 50 -20.99 3.14 1.58
CA ASP A 50 -21.50 4.19 2.46
C ASP A 50 -20.84 4.16 3.85
N ASN A 51 -20.61 5.36 4.40
CA ASN A 51 -20.06 5.64 5.73
C ASN A 51 -18.62 5.19 6.00
N ILE A 52 -17.77 5.01 4.98
CA ILE A 52 -16.33 4.86 5.20
C ILE A 52 -15.72 6.25 5.44
N ASN A 53 -14.94 6.37 6.52
CA ASN A 53 -14.24 7.60 6.85
C ASN A 53 -13.14 7.90 5.81
N GLU A 54 -13.24 9.05 5.15
CA GLU A 54 -12.29 9.54 4.15
C GLU A 54 -10.86 9.62 4.69
N ASP A 55 -10.67 10.07 5.94
CA ASP A 55 -9.34 10.21 6.55
C ASP A 55 -8.67 8.84 6.70
N ILE A 56 -9.45 7.81 7.06
CA ILE A 56 -8.96 6.43 7.16
C ILE A 56 -8.54 5.92 5.78
N LEU A 57 -9.32 6.18 4.72
CA LEU A 57 -8.98 5.77 3.36
C LEU A 57 -7.75 6.51 2.82
N GLY A 58 -7.66 7.82 3.09
CA GLY A 58 -6.50 8.62 2.71
C GLY A 58 -5.22 8.09 3.36
N LYS A 59 -5.26 7.86 4.67
CA LYS A 59 -4.16 7.22 5.40
C LYS A 59 -3.82 5.84 4.84
N LEU A 60 -4.83 5.00 4.61
CA LEU A 60 -4.65 3.63 4.12
C LEU A 60 -3.93 3.62 2.77
N GLY A 61 -4.39 4.43 1.82
CA GLY A 61 -3.76 4.52 0.50
C GLY A 61 -2.33 5.06 0.56
N LEU A 62 -2.04 6.01 1.44
CA LEU A 62 -0.69 6.55 1.62
C LEU A 62 0.28 5.56 2.31
N LEU A 63 -0.22 4.71 3.21
CA LEU A 63 0.60 3.88 4.08
C LEU A 63 0.63 2.38 3.73
N HIS A 64 -0.21 1.90 2.81
CA HIS A 64 -0.27 0.47 2.46
C HIS A 64 1.09 -0.13 2.05
N ASP A 65 1.93 0.71 1.46
CA ASP A 65 3.22 0.34 0.89
C ASP A 65 4.41 0.57 1.83
N ILE A 66 4.16 0.96 3.09
CA ILE A 66 5.23 1.41 4.00
C ILE A 66 6.28 0.34 4.30
N GLY A 67 5.93 -0.94 4.21
CA GLY A 67 6.90 -2.04 4.34
C GLY A 67 8.01 -2.02 3.28
N LYS A 68 7.83 -1.30 2.17
CA LYS A 68 8.88 -1.13 1.15
C LYS A 68 10.07 -0.32 1.65
N ILE A 69 9.96 0.40 2.78
CA ILE A 69 11.08 1.15 3.37
C ILE A 69 12.21 0.24 3.86
N GLU A 70 11.92 -1.00 4.27
CA GLU A 70 12.94 -1.93 4.77
C GLU A 70 13.95 -2.32 3.68
N ARG A 71 13.46 -2.49 2.45
CA ARG A 71 14.30 -2.70 1.27
C ARG A 71 13.64 -2.09 0.04
N PRO A 72 13.92 -0.82 -0.25
CA PRO A 72 13.32 -0.16 -1.40
C PRO A 72 13.86 -0.76 -2.70
N LEU A 73 12.99 -1.15 -3.63
CA LEU A 73 13.39 -1.69 -4.94
C LEU A 73 13.57 -0.58 -5.98
N ASN A 74 14.63 -0.65 -6.78
CA ASN A 74 14.81 0.28 -7.90
C ASN A 74 13.92 -0.11 -9.10
N SER A 75 13.80 0.79 -10.07
CA SER A 75 12.93 0.58 -11.23
C SER A 75 13.28 -0.68 -12.03
N ILE A 76 14.56 -1.06 -12.10
CA ILE A 76 15.04 -2.27 -12.79
C ILE A 76 14.66 -3.51 -11.96
N GLU A 77 14.99 -3.54 -10.67
CA GLU A 77 14.62 -4.61 -9.74
C GLU A 77 13.09 -4.86 -9.75
N LYS A 78 12.29 -3.79 -9.69
CA LYS A 78 10.82 -3.82 -9.73
C LYS A 78 10.30 -4.42 -11.04
N SER A 79 10.86 -4.00 -12.17
CA SER A 79 10.48 -4.50 -13.49
C SER A 79 10.77 -5.99 -13.62
N ILE A 80 11.96 -6.43 -13.21
CA ILE A 80 12.37 -7.83 -13.25
C ILE A 80 11.45 -8.69 -12.38
N ILE A 81 11.23 -8.30 -11.11
CA ILE A 81 10.43 -9.13 -10.20
C ILE A 81 8.96 -9.23 -10.63
N VAL A 82 8.40 -8.18 -11.23
CA VAL A 82 7.03 -8.20 -11.78
C VAL A 82 6.92 -9.17 -12.96
N ILE A 83 7.86 -9.12 -13.92
CA ILE A 83 7.90 -10.05 -15.06
C ILE A 83 8.04 -11.49 -14.56
N LEU A 84 8.99 -11.72 -13.65
CA LEU A 84 9.24 -13.05 -13.09
C LEU A 84 8.04 -13.57 -12.29
N ASN A 85 7.38 -12.73 -11.49
CA ASN A 85 6.15 -13.08 -10.78
C ASN A 85 5.05 -13.54 -11.76
N LYS A 86 4.88 -12.83 -12.88
CA LYS A 86 3.91 -13.17 -13.94
C LYS A 86 4.23 -14.51 -14.60
N LEU A 87 5.48 -14.72 -15.01
CA LEU A 87 5.93 -15.97 -15.65
C LEU A 87 5.82 -17.18 -14.73
N THR A 88 6.17 -17.00 -13.46
CA THR A 88 6.17 -18.07 -12.46
C THR A 88 4.83 -18.25 -11.76
N LYS A 89 3.84 -17.39 -12.03
CA LYS A 89 2.54 -17.35 -11.35
C LYS A 89 2.67 -17.29 -9.83
N GLY A 90 3.65 -16.52 -9.34
CA GLY A 90 3.87 -16.34 -7.89
C GLY A 90 4.65 -17.45 -7.19
N LYS A 91 5.17 -18.47 -7.91
CA LYS A 91 5.99 -19.54 -7.32
C LYS A 91 7.29 -19.01 -6.68
N LEU A 92 7.67 -17.76 -6.95
CA LEU A 92 8.85 -17.14 -6.36
C LEU A 92 8.66 -16.79 -4.88
N LYS A 93 7.43 -16.71 -4.38
CA LYS A 93 7.12 -16.30 -3.00
C LYS A 93 7.88 -17.10 -1.93
N LYS A 94 8.25 -18.36 -2.21
CA LYS A 94 9.00 -19.22 -1.27
C LYS A 94 10.48 -18.87 -1.12
N TYR A 95 11.06 -18.06 -2.01
CA TYR A 95 12.48 -17.73 -2.02
C TYR A 95 12.75 -16.40 -1.29
N THR A 96 12.21 -16.26 -0.09
CA THR A 96 12.34 -15.05 0.76
C THR A 96 13.77 -14.80 1.25
N ASN A 97 14.67 -15.76 1.07
CA ASN A 97 16.11 -15.55 1.29
C ASN A 97 16.70 -14.50 0.32
N PHE A 98 16.09 -14.29 -0.86
CA PHE A 98 16.47 -13.21 -1.75
C PHE A 98 15.75 -11.92 -1.36
N LYS A 99 16.51 -10.89 -0.96
CA LYS A 99 15.97 -9.61 -0.47
C LYS A 99 14.99 -8.92 -1.44
N ILE A 100 15.16 -9.11 -2.76
CA ILE A 100 14.24 -8.56 -3.76
C ILE A 100 12.88 -9.27 -3.71
N ILE A 101 12.89 -10.60 -3.60
CA ILE A 101 11.69 -11.43 -3.51
C ILE A 101 10.98 -11.14 -2.19
N ASP A 102 11.73 -11.09 -1.09
CA ASP A 102 11.20 -10.74 0.23
C ASP A 102 10.56 -9.35 0.25
N SER A 103 11.24 -8.33 -0.26
CA SER A 103 10.68 -6.98 -0.39
C SER A 103 9.40 -6.96 -1.24
N TYR A 104 9.40 -7.68 -2.37
CA TYR A 104 8.24 -7.72 -3.24
C TYR A 104 7.03 -8.39 -2.58
N TYR A 105 7.18 -9.59 -1.99
CA TYR A 105 6.04 -10.35 -1.48
C TYR A 105 5.64 -10.03 -0.04
N ASN A 106 6.60 -9.63 0.81
CA ASN A 106 6.38 -9.50 2.26
C ASN A 106 6.32 -8.06 2.76
N HIS A 107 6.42 -7.05 1.89
CA HIS A 107 6.17 -5.66 2.32
C HIS A 107 4.79 -5.42 2.96
N PRO A 108 3.70 -6.15 2.65
CA PRO A 108 2.45 -5.98 3.40
C PRO A 108 2.63 -6.30 4.89
N ILE A 109 3.27 -7.43 5.20
CA ILE A 109 3.54 -7.88 6.57
C ILE A 109 4.52 -6.95 7.27
N LYS A 110 5.59 -6.55 6.59
CA LYS A 110 6.57 -5.59 7.12
C LYS A 110 5.92 -4.23 7.40
N GLY A 111 4.99 -3.81 6.54
CA GLY A 111 4.21 -2.59 6.73
C GLY A 111 3.40 -2.63 8.02
N VAL A 112 2.71 -3.74 8.30
CA VAL A 112 2.02 -3.94 9.57
C VAL A 112 2.98 -3.95 10.76
N ASN A 113 4.14 -4.59 10.65
CA ASN A 113 5.14 -4.57 11.73
C ASN A 113 5.62 -3.15 12.05
N ILE A 114 5.85 -2.31 11.03
CA ILE A 114 6.23 -0.90 11.19
C ILE A 114 5.09 -0.08 11.80
N LEU A 115 3.86 -0.33 11.38
CA LEU A 115 2.67 0.41 11.85
C LEU A 115 2.12 -0.13 13.17
N GLY A 116 2.59 -1.28 13.64
CA GLY A 116 2.16 -1.89 14.90
C GLY A 116 2.54 -1.08 16.13
N ASP A 117 3.52 -0.18 16.01
CA ASP A 117 3.90 0.78 17.04
C ASP A 117 2.95 2.00 17.11
N PHE A 118 1.95 2.08 16.21
CA PHE A 118 0.98 3.17 16.12
C PHE A 118 -0.42 2.68 16.53
N GLU A 119 -1.28 3.62 16.94
CA GLU A 119 -2.67 3.34 17.31
C GLU A 119 -3.57 3.19 16.09
N TYR A 120 -3.41 2.09 15.35
CA TYR A 120 -4.33 1.70 14.26
C TYR A 120 -5.28 0.59 14.69
N ASP A 121 -6.51 0.65 14.19
CA ASP A 121 -7.47 -0.43 14.38
C ASP A 121 -7.06 -1.70 13.59
N LYS A 122 -7.61 -2.84 14.02
CA LYS A 122 -7.30 -4.14 13.41
C LYS A 122 -7.77 -4.26 11.96
N VAL A 123 -8.82 -3.56 11.57
CA VAL A 123 -9.39 -3.62 10.20
C VAL A 123 -8.47 -2.89 9.22
N PHE A 124 -7.90 -1.75 9.64
CA PHE A 124 -6.88 -1.00 8.92
C PHE A 124 -5.60 -1.81 8.74
N LEU A 125 -5.06 -2.38 9.84
CA LEU A 125 -3.86 -3.20 9.78
C LEU A 125 -4.07 -4.46 8.93
N GLU A 126 -5.24 -5.11 9.02
CA GLU A 126 -5.59 -6.25 8.16
C GLU A 126 -5.65 -5.84 6.68
N ALA A 127 -6.18 -4.65 6.37
CA ALA A 127 -6.22 -4.15 5.00
C ALA A 127 -4.81 -4.01 4.41
N ILE A 128 -3.87 -3.50 5.21
CA ILE A 128 -2.46 -3.42 4.82
C ILE A 128 -1.84 -4.82 4.72
N GLU A 129 -2.03 -5.70 5.69
CA GLU A 129 -1.43 -7.04 5.66
C GLU A 129 -1.85 -7.84 4.41
N LYS A 130 -3.12 -7.69 4.01
CA LYS A 130 -3.77 -8.58 3.04
C LYS A 130 -3.97 -7.95 1.67
N HIS A 131 -3.49 -6.73 1.38
CA HIS A 131 -3.74 -6.08 0.08
C HIS A 131 -3.19 -6.87 -1.12
N HIS A 132 -2.16 -7.70 -0.93
CA HIS A 132 -1.68 -8.62 -1.98
C HIS A 132 -2.51 -9.91 -2.15
N ASN A 133 -3.42 -10.22 -1.23
CA ASN A 133 -4.17 -11.48 -1.27
C ASN A 133 -5.23 -11.42 -2.37
N LYS A 134 -5.30 -12.46 -3.22
CA LYS A 134 -6.26 -12.51 -4.33
C LYS A 134 -7.72 -12.59 -3.89
N LYS A 135 -8.01 -13.18 -2.72
CA LYS A 135 -9.38 -13.37 -2.23
C LYS A 135 -10.01 -12.03 -1.83
N ILE A 136 -11.26 -11.82 -2.22
CA ILE A 136 -12.10 -10.74 -1.70
C ILE A 136 -12.43 -11.08 -0.23
N ASN A 137 -12.48 -10.07 0.64
CA ASN A 137 -12.92 -10.24 2.02
C ASN A 137 -14.20 -9.44 2.23
N GLU A 138 -15.35 -10.13 2.29
CA GLU A 138 -16.66 -9.47 2.42
C GLU A 138 -16.77 -8.64 3.71
N ASN A 139 -15.97 -8.95 4.73
CA ASN A 139 -16.00 -8.30 6.04
C ASN A 139 -15.06 -7.09 6.16
N ASN A 140 -14.18 -6.85 5.18
CA ASN A 140 -13.22 -5.73 5.24
C ASN A 140 -13.35 -4.85 3.98
N LYS A 141 -14.21 -3.83 4.07
CA LYS A 141 -14.45 -2.88 2.98
C LYS A 141 -13.19 -2.09 2.61
N LEU A 142 -12.39 -1.70 3.60
CA LEU A 142 -11.11 -0.99 3.39
C LEU A 142 -10.16 -1.78 2.51
N LEU A 143 -9.97 -3.07 2.82
CA LEU A 143 -9.15 -3.99 2.02
C LEU A 143 -9.64 -4.09 0.57
N ASN A 144 -10.95 -4.20 0.36
CA ASN A 144 -11.50 -4.35 -0.98
C ASN A 144 -11.28 -3.09 -1.83
N ILE A 145 -11.49 -1.90 -1.26
CA ILE A 145 -11.23 -0.62 -1.94
C ILE A 145 -9.73 -0.50 -2.24
N LEU A 146 -8.89 -0.73 -1.24
CA LEU A 146 -7.44 -0.63 -1.38
C LEU A 146 -6.92 -1.50 -2.53
N LYS A 147 -7.35 -2.77 -2.58
CA LYS A 147 -6.96 -3.70 -3.66
C LYS A 147 -7.36 -3.21 -5.05
N LEU A 148 -8.61 -2.75 -5.20
CA LEU A 148 -9.11 -2.25 -6.48
C LEU A 148 -8.29 -1.05 -6.98
N CYS A 149 -7.92 -0.15 -6.05
CA CYS A 149 -7.17 1.06 -6.37
C CYS A 149 -5.67 0.79 -6.58
N ASP A 150 -5.08 -0.15 -5.83
CA ASP A 150 -3.68 -0.57 -5.96
C ASP A 150 -3.42 -1.30 -7.28
N ASP A 151 -4.26 -2.28 -7.63
CA ASP A 151 -4.16 -3.05 -8.89
C ASP A 151 -4.27 -2.17 -10.15
N LYS A 152 -4.91 -1.00 -10.03
CA LYS A 152 -5.12 -0.04 -11.13
C LYS A 152 -3.90 0.88 -11.38
N ASN A 153 -3.01 1.07 -10.38
CA ASN A 153 -2.02 2.16 -10.34
C ASN A 153 -0.56 1.73 -10.51
#